data_AF-A0A3N6IA93-F1
#
_entry.id   AF-A0A3N6IA93-F1
#
_cell.length_a   1.000
_cell.length_b   1.000
_cell.length_c   1.000
_cell.angle_alpha   90.00
_cell.angle_beta   90.00
_cell.angle_gamma   90.00
#
_symmetry.space_group_name_H-M   'P 1'
#
loop_
_entity.id
_entity.type
_entity.pdbx_description
1 polymer ?
#
loop_
_entity_poly.entity_id
_entity_poly.type
_entity_poly.pdbx_seq_one_letter_code
_entity_poly.pdbx_strand_id
1 'polypeptide(L)'
;MDFDLTFVVSGVTVDDDAAVDVLLERCDALLARAGGVDLLSVTWSGDSAVQAALEAAAAAHAAVPQLHVRRLDRDLVGIHEIADRTGRSRQNVSQWVTGTRKAGGAPFPAAEGTVGRSQAWLWTEVNHWLSEHNLDDGSTYPSRKEMTEIDFALANAVRLAFRYAETSGFTEGRERVIDELHNKHIPGFLNFLSGLDGTIDELGQHILIVADQHESARGVMECVSSFQHDVVLVTSTDQFTAMILSTRRLSGPTKIVGVPELASVRDWLRLVQDNPQAAFALEAAEALAKVPPIQRRLAIAA
;
A
#
# COMPACT_ATOMS: atom_id res chain seq x y z
N MET A 1 -20.94 9.12 -1.56
CA MET A 1 -21.75 7.91 -1.79
C MET A 1 -21.08 6.80 -1.00
N ASP A 2 -21.85 5.89 -0.41
CA ASP A 2 -21.28 4.81 0.41
C ASP A 2 -21.15 3.56 -0.43
N PHE A 3 -19.97 2.94 -0.40
CA PHE A 3 -19.64 1.77 -1.18
C PHE A 3 -19.37 0.58 -0.26
N ASP A 4 -19.97 -0.55 -0.58
CA ASP A 4 -19.69 -1.81 0.08
C ASP A 4 -18.50 -2.49 -0.60
N LEU A 5 -17.44 -2.66 0.17
CA LEU A 5 -16.16 -3.13 -0.30
C LEU A 5 -15.76 -4.34 0.52
N THR A 6 -15.38 -5.41 -0.17
CA THR A 6 -14.75 -6.56 0.47
C THR A 6 -13.37 -6.75 -0.14
N PHE A 7 -12.35 -6.76 0.70
CA PHE A 7 -10.96 -6.93 0.31
C PHE A 7 -10.47 -8.32 0.68
N VAL A 8 -9.64 -8.91 -0.18
CA VAL A 8 -8.79 -10.02 0.23
C VAL A 8 -7.57 -9.45 0.93
N VAL A 9 -7.36 -9.85 2.17
CA VAL A 9 -6.28 -9.33 3.02
C VAL A 9 -5.30 -10.42 3.45
N SER A 10 -4.17 -10.01 4.02
CA SER A 10 -3.17 -10.90 4.61
C SER A 10 -2.40 -10.17 5.72
N GLY A 11 -1.60 -10.93 6.49
CA GLY A 11 -0.81 -10.39 7.61
C GLY A 11 -1.58 -10.24 8.91
N VAL A 12 -2.91 -10.41 8.86
CA VAL A 12 -3.81 -10.56 9.99
C VAL A 12 -4.74 -11.74 9.73
N THR A 13 -5.30 -12.30 10.80
CA THR A 13 -6.27 -13.40 10.73
C THR A 13 -7.45 -13.11 11.65
N VAL A 14 -8.58 -13.77 11.44
CA VAL A 14 -9.74 -13.69 12.35
C VAL A 14 -9.45 -14.05 13.80
N ASP A 15 -8.34 -14.75 14.07
CA ASP A 15 -7.90 -15.15 15.41
C ASP A 15 -7.03 -14.08 16.11
N ASP A 16 -6.76 -12.94 15.46
CA ASP A 16 -6.03 -11.80 16.03
C ASP A 16 -7.03 -10.80 16.64
N ASP A 17 -7.48 -11.09 17.87
CA ASP A 17 -8.51 -10.31 18.56
C ASP A 17 -8.18 -8.81 18.61
N ALA A 18 -6.91 -8.45 18.82
CA ALA A 18 -6.49 -7.05 18.87
C ALA A 18 -6.63 -6.35 17.51
N ALA A 19 -6.27 -7.03 16.42
CA ALA A 19 -6.48 -6.48 15.08
C ALA A 19 -7.98 -6.39 14.74
N VAL A 20 -8.78 -7.40 15.09
CA VAL A 20 -10.23 -7.42 14.86
C VAL A 20 -10.91 -6.25 15.58
N ASP A 21 -10.61 -6.05 16.86
CA ASP A 21 -11.19 -4.96 17.66
C ASP A 21 -10.83 -3.59 17.07
N VAL A 22 -9.56 -3.39 16.71
CA VAL A 22 -9.08 -2.12 16.14
C VAL A 22 -9.74 -1.82 14.78
N LEU A 23 -9.92 -2.83 13.92
CA LEU A 23 -10.57 -2.66 12.62
C LEU A 23 -12.06 -2.34 12.76
N LEU A 24 -12.75 -2.99 13.70
CA LEU A 24 -14.15 -2.70 13.99
C LEU A 24 -14.30 -1.27 14.54
N GLU A 25 -13.49 -0.89 15.54
CA GLU A 25 -13.63 0.42 16.20
C GLU A 25 -13.22 1.60 15.32
N ARG A 26 -12.14 1.47 14.54
CA ARG A 26 -11.55 2.60 13.79
C ARG A 26 -12.02 2.68 12.35
N CYS A 27 -12.43 1.57 11.77
CA CYS A 27 -12.76 1.48 10.35
C CYS A 27 -14.19 0.97 10.09
N ASP A 28 -14.94 0.60 11.12
CA ASP A 28 -16.23 -0.09 11.00
C ASP A 28 -16.13 -1.30 10.04
N ALA A 29 -15.02 -2.04 10.16
CA ALA A 29 -14.66 -3.10 9.25
C ALA A 29 -14.70 -4.47 9.93
N LEU A 30 -15.22 -5.47 9.22
CA LEU A 30 -15.36 -6.84 9.69
C LEU A 30 -14.36 -7.76 9.01
N LEU A 31 -13.58 -8.48 9.81
CA LEU A 31 -12.67 -9.52 9.33
C LEU A 31 -13.36 -10.89 9.38
N ALA A 32 -13.36 -11.61 8.27
CA ALA A 32 -13.94 -12.94 8.14
C ALA A 32 -13.00 -13.88 7.37
N ARG A 33 -13.19 -15.19 7.50
CA ARG A 33 -12.46 -16.20 6.73
C ARG A 33 -13.42 -17.03 5.89
N ALA A 34 -13.22 -17.03 4.58
CA ALA A 34 -14.02 -17.80 3.64
C ALA A 34 -13.13 -18.38 2.53
N GLY A 35 -13.40 -19.62 2.10
CA GLY A 35 -12.64 -20.23 1.00
C GLY A 35 -11.13 -20.33 1.22
N GLY A 36 -10.66 -20.30 2.48
CA GLY A 36 -9.24 -20.32 2.84
C GLY A 36 -8.51 -18.98 2.71
N VAL A 37 -9.22 -17.87 2.51
CA VAL A 37 -8.66 -16.52 2.53
C VAL A 37 -9.32 -15.66 3.61
N ASP A 38 -8.58 -14.66 4.10
CA ASP A 38 -9.10 -13.64 5.01
C ASP A 38 -9.69 -12.48 4.19
N LEU A 39 -10.88 -12.06 4.57
CA LEU A 39 -11.70 -11.05 3.92
C LEU A 39 -11.97 -9.90 4.89
N LEU A 40 -11.73 -8.67 4.46
CA LEU A 40 -12.09 -7.46 5.19
C LEU A 40 -13.25 -6.78 4.49
N SER A 41 -14.43 -6.80 5.10
CA SER A 41 -15.63 -6.11 4.59
C SER A 41 -15.79 -4.77 5.29
N VAL A 42 -16.04 -3.71 4.53
CA VAL A 42 -16.18 -2.34 5.02
C VAL A 42 -17.13 -1.56 4.10
N THR A 43 -17.92 -0.69 4.71
CA THR A 43 -18.68 0.33 3.97
C THR A 43 -17.93 1.64 4.08
N TRP A 44 -17.56 2.25 2.96
CA TRP A 44 -16.75 3.47 2.95
C TRP A 44 -17.32 4.53 2.03
N SER A 45 -17.34 5.78 2.50
CA SER A 45 -17.82 6.91 1.72
C SER A 45 -16.76 7.42 0.76
N GLY A 46 -17.14 7.75 -0.48
CA GLY A 46 -16.29 8.46 -1.42
C GLY A 46 -17.07 9.09 -2.59
N ASP A 47 -16.36 9.87 -3.41
CA ASP A 47 -16.90 10.43 -4.66
C ASP A 47 -16.89 9.41 -5.81
N SER A 48 -16.09 8.36 -5.67
CA SER A 48 -16.04 7.19 -6.57
C SER A 48 -15.70 5.93 -5.79
N ALA A 49 -16.02 4.77 -6.36
CA ALA A 49 -15.65 3.48 -5.76
C ALA A 49 -14.13 3.33 -5.62
N VAL A 50 -13.37 3.86 -6.59
CA VAL A 50 -11.90 3.82 -6.59
C VAL A 50 -11.34 4.59 -5.40
N GLN A 51 -11.80 5.83 -5.21
CA GLN A 51 -11.37 6.65 -4.08
C GLN A 51 -11.74 6.00 -2.75
N ALA A 52 -13.00 5.57 -2.60
CA ALA A 52 -13.47 4.92 -1.37
C ALA A 52 -12.62 3.70 -1.03
N ALA A 53 -12.28 2.87 -2.02
CA ALA A 53 -11.48 1.68 -1.81
C ALA A 53 -10.03 1.96 -1.40
N LEU A 54 -9.40 2.97 -2.01
CA LEU A 54 -8.03 3.34 -1.67
C LEU A 54 -7.95 4.00 -0.29
N GLU A 55 -8.91 4.85 0.05
CA GLU A 55 -9.02 5.46 1.38
C GLU A 55 -9.29 4.41 2.46
N ALA A 56 -10.22 3.47 2.23
CA ALA A 56 -10.50 2.36 3.14
C ALA A 56 -9.25 1.47 3.35
N ALA A 57 -8.54 1.13 2.26
CA ALA A 57 -7.32 0.34 2.34
C ALA A 57 -6.21 1.06 3.12
N ALA A 58 -6.04 2.36 2.91
CA ALA A 58 -5.07 3.17 3.64
C ALA A 58 -5.44 3.29 5.13
N ALA A 59 -6.72 3.51 5.43
CA ALA A 59 -7.22 3.58 6.80
C ALA A 59 -7.03 2.26 7.56
N ALA A 60 -7.37 1.13 6.93
CA ALA A 60 -7.17 -0.20 7.51
C ALA A 60 -5.68 -0.49 7.79
N HIS A 61 -4.79 -0.11 6.87
CA HIS A 61 -3.35 -0.24 7.08
C HIS A 61 -2.82 0.68 8.19
N ALA A 62 -3.29 1.92 8.27
CA ALA A 62 -2.92 2.84 9.34
C ALA A 62 -3.46 2.39 10.72
N ALA A 63 -4.59 1.67 10.73
CA ALA A 63 -5.15 1.08 11.93
C ALA A 63 -4.35 -0.15 12.38
N VAL A 64 -3.97 -1.02 11.43
CA VAL A 64 -3.24 -2.26 11.66
C VAL A 64 -2.08 -2.38 10.66
N PRO A 65 -0.85 -1.94 11.02
CA PRO A 65 0.28 -1.87 10.08
C PRO A 65 0.69 -3.20 9.43
N GLN A 66 0.43 -4.34 10.09
CA GLN A 66 0.68 -5.66 9.52
C GLN A 66 -0.41 -6.12 8.53
N LEU A 67 -1.55 -5.44 8.45
CA LEU A 67 -2.62 -5.74 7.49
C LEU A 67 -2.21 -5.28 6.09
N HIS A 68 -2.35 -6.18 5.13
CA HIS A 68 -2.08 -5.91 3.72
C HIS A 68 -3.30 -6.24 2.87
N VAL A 69 -3.92 -5.20 2.31
CA VAL A 69 -4.94 -5.31 1.26
C VAL A 69 -4.29 -5.79 -0.04
N ARG A 70 -4.78 -6.89 -0.60
CA ARG A 70 -4.21 -7.51 -1.81
C ARG A 70 -4.97 -7.17 -3.07
N ARG A 71 -6.29 -7.22 -3.01
CA ARG A 71 -7.23 -6.97 -4.12
C ARG A 71 -8.65 -6.86 -3.56
N LEU A 72 -9.59 -6.45 -4.40
CA LEU A 72 -11.00 -6.66 -4.09
C LEU A 72 -11.39 -8.13 -4.22
N ASP A 73 -12.30 -8.57 -3.36
CA ASP A 73 -13.11 -9.74 -3.63
C ASP A 73 -14.18 -9.38 -4.67
N ARG A 74 -14.38 -10.26 -5.66
CA ARG A 74 -15.30 -9.98 -6.78
C ARG A 74 -16.74 -10.44 -6.51
N ASP A 75 -17.04 -10.96 -5.32
CA ASP A 75 -18.34 -11.45 -4.88
C ASP A 75 -19.05 -12.29 -5.96
N LEU A 76 -18.45 -13.44 -6.26
CA LEU A 76 -18.97 -14.37 -7.26
C LEU A 76 -20.12 -15.19 -6.68
N VAL A 77 -21.29 -15.05 -7.29
CA VAL A 77 -22.53 -15.69 -6.84
C VAL A 77 -23.02 -16.73 -7.84
N GLY A 78 -23.65 -17.78 -7.33
CA GLY A 78 -24.38 -18.77 -8.12
C GLY A 78 -25.89 -18.61 -7.96
N ILE A 79 -26.66 -19.45 -8.66
CA ILE A 79 -28.14 -19.45 -8.58
C ILE A 79 -28.65 -19.58 -7.14
N HIS A 80 -28.00 -20.40 -6.32
CA HIS A 80 -28.38 -20.59 -4.93
C HIS A 80 -28.19 -19.32 -4.10
N GLU A 81 -27.02 -18.69 -4.20
CA GLU A 81 -26.69 -17.48 -3.46
C GLU A 81 -27.61 -16.31 -3.86
N ILE A 82 -27.86 -16.14 -5.16
CA ILE A 82 -28.80 -15.13 -5.67
C ILE A 82 -30.21 -15.38 -5.12
N ALA A 83 -30.65 -16.65 -5.09
CA ALA A 83 -31.96 -17.01 -4.56
C ALA A 83 -32.08 -16.65 -3.07
N ASP A 84 -31.04 -16.96 -2.30
CA ASP A 84 -31.01 -16.70 -0.86
C ASP A 84 -30.99 -15.20 -0.57
N ARG A 85 -30.11 -14.42 -1.21
CA ARG A 85 -30.02 -12.95 -1.04
C ARG A 85 -31.30 -12.22 -1.43
N THR A 86 -31.99 -12.69 -2.47
CA THR A 86 -33.23 -12.06 -2.97
C THR A 86 -34.50 -12.62 -2.32
N GLY A 87 -34.39 -13.63 -1.46
CA GLY A 87 -35.55 -14.34 -0.88
C GLY A 87 -36.42 -15.05 -1.92
N ARG A 88 -35.85 -15.43 -3.08
CA ARG A 88 -36.55 -16.10 -4.18
C ARG A 88 -36.21 -17.58 -4.25
N SER A 89 -36.97 -18.33 -5.04
CA SER A 89 -36.64 -19.74 -5.28
C SER A 89 -35.54 -19.87 -6.33
N ARG A 90 -34.70 -20.91 -6.21
CA ARG A 90 -33.68 -21.25 -7.23
C ARG A 90 -34.30 -21.43 -8.63
N GLN A 91 -35.54 -21.90 -8.70
CA GLN A 91 -36.28 -22.04 -9.97
C GLN A 91 -36.60 -20.67 -10.58
N ASN A 92 -36.95 -19.67 -9.77
CA ASN A 92 -37.19 -18.29 -10.25
C ASN A 92 -35.89 -17.69 -10.82
N VAL A 93 -34.78 -17.82 -10.10
CA VAL A 93 -33.47 -17.36 -10.58
C VAL A 93 -33.06 -18.08 -11.87
N SER A 94 -33.26 -19.39 -11.94
CA SER A 94 -33.00 -20.17 -13.17
C SER A 94 -33.81 -19.64 -14.36
N GLN A 95 -35.07 -19.24 -14.15
CA GLN A 95 -35.91 -18.65 -15.19
C GLN A 95 -35.43 -17.27 -15.65
N TRP A 96 -34.83 -16.47 -14.75
CA TRP A 96 -34.18 -15.21 -15.12
C TRP A 96 -32.99 -15.48 -16.04
N VAL A 97 -32.12 -16.41 -15.65
CA VAL A 97 -30.92 -16.80 -16.42
C VAL A 97 -31.29 -17.36 -17.80
N THR A 98 -32.29 -18.23 -17.90
CA THR A 98 -32.72 -18.83 -19.18
C THR A 98 -33.57 -17.90 -20.04
N GLY A 99 -33.86 -16.68 -19.56
CA GLY A 99 -34.62 -15.68 -20.32
C GLY A 99 -36.08 -16.07 -20.59
N THR A 100 -36.65 -17.00 -19.82
CA THR A 100 -38.02 -17.52 -20.08
C THR A 100 -39.09 -16.50 -19.67
N ARG A 101 -38.72 -15.47 -18.90
CA ARG A 101 -39.52 -14.26 -18.67
C ARG A 101 -38.85 -13.05 -19.34
N LYS A 102 -38.94 -12.93 -20.67
CA LYS A 102 -38.72 -11.66 -21.37
C LYS A 102 -39.90 -10.71 -21.12
N ALA A 103 -40.09 -10.28 -19.88
CA ALA A 103 -41.04 -9.23 -19.56
C ALA A 103 -40.35 -7.87 -19.80
N GLY A 104 -40.18 -7.47 -21.06
CA GLY A 104 -39.87 -6.09 -21.47
C GLY A 104 -38.53 -5.45 -21.08
N GLY A 105 -37.72 -6.06 -20.22
CA GLY A 105 -36.46 -5.48 -19.70
C GLY A 105 -35.17 -5.99 -20.35
N ALA A 106 -34.03 -5.50 -19.84
CA ALA A 106 -32.70 -5.94 -20.23
C ALA A 106 -32.49 -7.44 -19.92
N PRO A 107 -31.67 -8.16 -20.71
CA PRO A 107 -31.35 -9.55 -20.41
C PRO A 107 -30.62 -9.67 -19.06
N PHE A 108 -30.80 -10.81 -18.39
CA PHE A 108 -30.01 -11.14 -17.21
C PHE A 108 -28.50 -11.09 -17.55
N PRO A 109 -27.63 -10.63 -16.63
CA PRO A 109 -26.20 -10.49 -16.90
C PRO A 109 -25.54 -11.76 -17.41
N ALA A 110 -24.50 -11.59 -18.23
CA ALA A 110 -23.67 -12.70 -18.66
C ALA A 110 -22.94 -13.30 -17.44
N ALA A 111 -22.75 -14.62 -17.46
CA ALA A 111 -21.96 -15.28 -16.43
C ALA A 111 -20.49 -14.83 -16.53
N GLU A 112 -19.86 -14.57 -15.38
CA GLU A 112 -18.42 -14.32 -15.28
C GLU A 112 -17.62 -15.53 -15.73
N GLY A 113 -18.13 -16.73 -15.42
CA GLY A 113 -17.48 -17.97 -15.75
C GLY A 113 -18.31 -19.20 -15.37
N THR A 114 -17.69 -20.36 -15.50
CA THR A 114 -18.28 -21.65 -15.12
C THR A 114 -17.32 -22.38 -14.18
N VAL A 115 -17.80 -22.72 -12.98
CA VAL A 115 -17.10 -23.53 -11.99
C VAL A 115 -17.65 -24.95 -12.08
N GLY A 116 -16.88 -25.86 -12.68
CA GLY A 116 -17.32 -27.21 -12.98
C GLY A 116 -18.48 -27.22 -13.97
N ARG A 117 -19.71 -27.42 -13.47
CA ARG A 117 -20.95 -27.42 -14.28
C ARG A 117 -21.89 -26.25 -13.96
N SER A 118 -21.52 -25.40 -13.00
CA SER A 118 -22.35 -24.30 -12.52
C SER A 118 -21.77 -22.97 -12.99
N GLN A 119 -22.62 -22.10 -13.53
CA GLN A 119 -22.25 -20.74 -13.86
C GLN A 119 -22.16 -19.88 -12.60
N ALA A 120 -21.29 -18.87 -12.63
CA ALA A 120 -21.14 -17.85 -11.61
C ALA A 120 -21.26 -16.46 -12.24
N TRP A 121 -21.78 -15.50 -11.48
CA TRP A 121 -21.99 -14.11 -11.88
C TRP A 121 -21.35 -13.18 -10.87
N LEU A 122 -20.99 -11.97 -11.30
CA LEU A 122 -20.63 -10.91 -10.36
C LEU A 122 -21.90 -10.38 -9.69
N TRP A 123 -21.91 -10.33 -8.35
CA TRP A 123 -23.07 -9.79 -7.63
C TRP A 123 -23.40 -8.36 -8.06
N THR A 124 -22.40 -7.48 -8.26
CA THR A 124 -22.62 -6.09 -8.70
C THR A 124 -23.46 -5.99 -9.99
N GLU A 125 -23.23 -6.86 -10.97
CA GLU A 125 -23.99 -6.86 -12.23
C GLU A 125 -25.40 -7.43 -12.03
N VAL A 126 -25.54 -8.47 -11.19
CA VAL A 126 -26.84 -9.04 -10.83
C VAL A 126 -27.68 -8.04 -10.03
N ASN A 127 -27.09 -7.38 -9.03
CA ASN A 127 -27.74 -6.39 -8.19
C ASN A 127 -28.19 -5.18 -9.03
N HIS A 128 -27.34 -4.71 -9.95
CA HIS A 128 -27.73 -3.66 -10.89
C HIS A 128 -28.94 -4.06 -11.74
N TRP A 129 -28.97 -5.28 -12.29
CA TRP A 129 -30.12 -5.78 -13.05
C TRP A 129 -31.39 -5.94 -12.18
N LEU A 130 -31.22 -6.34 -10.92
CA LEU A 130 -32.31 -6.45 -9.95
C LEU A 130 -32.90 -5.08 -9.56
N SER A 131 -32.10 -4.01 -9.60
CA SER A 131 -32.59 -2.65 -9.30
C SER A 131 -33.68 -2.18 -10.26
N GLU A 132 -33.61 -2.59 -11.54
CA GLU A 132 -34.68 -2.33 -12.53
C GLU A 132 -36.03 -2.96 -12.13
N HIS A 133 -35.98 -3.95 -11.24
CA HIS A 133 -37.13 -4.70 -10.75
C HIS A 133 -37.45 -4.40 -9.28
N ASN A 134 -36.74 -3.46 -8.64
CA ASN A 134 -36.81 -3.15 -7.20
C ASN A 134 -36.57 -4.39 -6.32
N LEU A 135 -35.57 -5.19 -6.70
CA LEU A 135 -35.17 -6.42 -6.00
C LEU A 135 -33.69 -6.41 -5.60
N ASP A 136 -33.02 -5.27 -5.74
CA ASP A 136 -31.65 -5.06 -5.29
C ASP A 136 -31.54 -4.96 -3.77
N ASP A 137 -30.31 -4.99 -3.27
CA ASP A 137 -30.00 -4.87 -1.85
C ASP A 137 -29.82 -3.41 -1.38
N GLY A 138 -30.02 -2.42 -2.25
CA GLY A 138 -29.86 -0.99 -1.97
C GLY A 138 -28.41 -0.55 -1.73
N SER A 139 -27.44 -1.44 -1.89
CA SER A 139 -26.01 -1.18 -1.64
C SER A 139 -25.32 -0.77 -2.94
N THR A 140 -24.31 0.10 -2.84
CA THR A 140 -23.52 0.51 -4.00
C THR A 140 -22.24 -0.31 -4.05
N TYR A 141 -22.02 -0.97 -5.19
CA TYR A 141 -20.81 -1.76 -5.42
C TYR A 141 -19.95 -1.13 -6.53
N PRO A 142 -18.62 -1.32 -6.51
CA PRO A 142 -17.78 -0.93 -7.63
C PRO A 142 -18.24 -1.62 -8.92
N SER A 143 -18.21 -0.89 -10.03
CA SER A 143 -18.40 -1.49 -11.35
C SER A 143 -17.21 -2.37 -11.73
N ARG A 144 -17.37 -3.26 -12.72
CA ARG A 144 -16.28 -4.11 -13.25
C ARG A 144 -15.02 -3.32 -13.63
N LYS A 145 -15.21 -2.14 -14.24
CA LYS A 145 -14.11 -1.26 -14.63
C LYS A 145 -13.39 -0.72 -13.38
N GLU A 146 -14.14 -0.19 -12.42
CA GLU A 146 -13.58 0.31 -11.17
C GLU A 146 -12.91 -0.79 -10.35
N MET A 147 -13.47 -2.01 -10.29
CA MET A 147 -12.81 -3.17 -9.67
C MET A 147 -11.43 -3.42 -10.25
N THR A 148 -11.30 -3.32 -11.58
CA THR A 148 -10.00 -3.49 -12.27
C THR A 148 -9.04 -2.34 -11.95
N GLU A 149 -9.52 -1.11 -11.91
CA GLU A 149 -8.73 0.08 -11.54
C GLU A 149 -8.25 -0.01 -10.08
N ILE A 150 -9.12 -0.46 -9.17
CA ILE A 150 -8.82 -0.67 -7.75
C ILE A 150 -7.79 -1.80 -7.61
N ASP A 151 -8.02 -2.97 -8.21
CA ASP A 151 -7.07 -4.08 -8.16
C ASP A 151 -5.69 -3.65 -8.69
N PHE A 152 -5.66 -2.89 -9.78
CA PHE A 152 -4.43 -2.33 -10.33
C PHE A 152 -3.77 -1.35 -9.36
N ALA A 153 -4.53 -0.42 -8.78
CA ALA A 153 -4.01 0.55 -7.83
C ALA A 153 -3.49 -0.10 -6.54
N LEU A 154 -4.19 -1.12 -6.01
CA LEU A 154 -3.77 -1.90 -4.84
C LEU A 154 -2.52 -2.74 -5.12
N ALA A 155 -2.44 -3.38 -6.30
CA ALA A 155 -1.28 -4.17 -6.70
C ALA A 155 -0.03 -3.31 -6.89
N ASN A 156 -0.21 -2.07 -7.37
CA ASN A 156 0.85 -1.09 -7.57
C ASN A 156 0.95 -0.07 -6.42
N ALA A 157 0.25 -0.31 -5.31
CA ALA A 157 0.34 0.56 -4.16
C ALA A 157 1.78 0.49 -3.63
N VAL A 158 2.40 1.67 -3.55
CA VAL A 158 3.75 1.83 -3.02
C VAL A 158 3.77 1.32 -1.59
N ARG A 159 4.52 0.24 -1.35
CA ARG A 159 4.71 -0.33 -0.01
C ARG A 159 5.97 0.25 0.61
N LEU A 160 5.88 0.69 1.85
CA LEU A 160 6.99 1.30 2.58
C LEU A 160 7.46 0.34 3.67
N ALA A 161 8.78 0.17 3.78
CA ALA A 161 9.40 -0.55 4.87
C ALA A 161 10.40 0.38 5.58
N PHE A 162 10.06 0.77 6.81
CA PHE A 162 10.91 1.63 7.62
C PHE A 162 12.06 0.83 8.24
N ARG A 163 13.27 1.39 8.20
CA ARG A 163 14.50 0.85 8.77
C ARG A 163 15.22 1.95 9.52
N TYR A 164 16.01 1.56 10.51
CA TYR A 164 16.69 2.49 11.41
C TYR A 164 18.14 2.03 11.58
N ALA A 165 19.05 2.97 11.83
CA ALA A 165 20.39 2.60 12.24
C ALA A 165 20.40 2.15 13.71
N GLU A 166 21.36 1.29 14.06
CA GLU A 166 21.58 0.82 15.43
C GLU A 166 22.25 1.91 16.29
N THR A 167 21.60 3.07 16.41
CA THR A 167 22.01 4.16 17.30
C THR A 167 20.95 4.38 18.38
N SER A 168 21.43 4.60 19.61
CA SER A 168 20.59 4.80 20.79
C SER A 168 20.18 6.27 20.97
N GLY A 169 18.96 6.51 21.49
CA GLY A 169 18.52 7.83 21.93
C GLY A 169 17.78 8.68 20.87
N PHE A 170 17.48 8.12 19.69
CA PHE A 170 16.85 8.85 18.58
C PHE A 170 15.44 8.36 18.21
N THR A 171 14.81 7.50 19.03
CA THR A 171 13.48 6.93 18.75
C THR A 171 12.42 8.01 18.55
N GLU A 172 12.25 8.94 19.49
CA GLU A 172 11.28 10.04 19.36
C GLU A 172 11.55 10.93 18.14
N GLY A 173 12.82 11.10 17.79
CA GLY A 173 13.24 11.85 16.59
C GLY A 173 12.75 11.19 15.31
N ARG A 174 12.94 9.88 15.19
CA ARG A 174 12.48 9.09 14.04
C ARG A 174 10.95 9.05 13.96
N GLU A 175 10.27 8.91 15.10
CA GLU A 175 8.79 8.96 15.16
C GLU A 175 8.27 10.29 14.63
N ARG A 176 8.86 11.42 15.03
CA ARG A 176 8.49 12.75 14.48
C ARG A 176 8.66 12.83 12.96
N VAL A 177 9.71 12.22 12.40
CA VAL A 177 9.92 12.18 10.94
C VAL A 177 8.86 11.33 10.25
N ILE A 178 8.50 10.19 10.83
CA ILE A 178 7.43 9.31 10.31
C ILE A 178 6.08 10.03 10.36
N ASP A 179 5.76 10.68 11.47
CA ASP A 179 4.54 11.45 11.64
C ASP A 179 4.47 12.60 10.63
N GLU A 180 5.58 13.32 10.40
CA GLU A 180 5.64 14.37 9.39
C GLU A 180 5.44 13.82 7.97
N LEU A 181 6.09 12.70 7.63
CA LEU A 181 5.88 12.00 6.36
C LEU A 181 4.40 11.65 6.18
N HIS A 182 3.79 10.96 7.14
CA HIS A 182 2.40 10.51 7.06
C HIS A 182 1.40 11.67 7.00
N ASN A 183 1.58 12.69 7.84
CA ASN A 183 0.59 13.76 8.01
C ASN A 183 0.70 14.87 6.96
N LYS A 184 1.90 15.12 6.40
CA LYS A 184 2.12 16.27 5.51
C LYS A 184 2.59 15.91 4.10
N HIS A 185 3.33 14.82 3.94
CA HIS A 185 4.07 14.57 2.69
C HIS A 185 3.68 13.28 1.98
N ILE A 186 2.86 12.40 2.58
CA ILE A 186 2.61 11.06 2.07
C ILE A 186 2.11 11.03 0.61
N PRO A 187 1.15 11.85 0.16
CA PRO A 187 0.64 11.71 -1.21
C PRO A 187 1.69 12.06 -2.27
N GLY A 188 2.42 13.17 -2.07
CA GLY A 188 3.51 13.59 -2.96
C GLY A 188 4.70 12.62 -2.92
N PHE A 189 4.97 12.04 -1.75
CA PHE A 189 6.05 11.10 -1.55
C PHE A 189 5.75 9.72 -2.18
N LEU A 190 4.51 9.19 -2.07
CA LEU A 190 4.14 7.96 -2.77
C LEU A 190 4.20 8.14 -4.29
N ASN A 191 3.80 9.29 -4.83
CA ASN A 191 3.94 9.59 -6.25
C ASN A 191 5.42 9.70 -6.70
N PHE A 192 6.32 10.12 -5.82
CA PHE A 192 7.76 10.07 -6.08
C PHE A 192 8.28 8.64 -6.16
N LEU A 193 7.82 7.77 -5.25
CA LEU A 193 8.27 6.38 -5.17
C LEU A 193 7.73 5.50 -6.30
N SER A 194 6.52 5.77 -6.81
CA SER A 194 5.90 4.96 -7.86
C SER A 194 6.69 4.92 -9.18
N GLY A 195 7.65 5.84 -9.38
CA GLY A 195 8.57 5.84 -10.51
C GLY A 195 9.96 5.21 -10.24
N LEU A 196 10.17 4.60 -9.07
CA LEU A 196 11.49 4.17 -8.59
C LEU A 196 11.62 2.66 -8.38
N ASP A 197 11.88 1.92 -9.46
CA ASP A 197 12.09 0.46 -9.40
C ASP A 197 13.39 0.04 -8.69
N GLY A 198 14.33 0.96 -8.47
CA GLY A 198 15.64 0.65 -7.90
C GLY A 198 15.68 0.51 -6.37
N THR A 199 14.58 0.90 -5.70
CA THR A 199 14.52 1.06 -4.24
C THR A 199 13.70 0.01 -3.50
N ILE A 200 13.13 -0.93 -4.25
CA ILE A 200 12.33 -2.03 -3.72
C ILE A 200 13.19 -3.23 -3.31
N ASP A 201 12.79 -3.89 -2.22
CA ASP A 201 13.36 -5.16 -1.79
C ASP A 201 12.72 -6.37 -2.51
N GLU A 202 13.11 -7.59 -2.10
CA GLU A 202 12.57 -8.84 -2.65
C GLU A 202 11.05 -9.02 -2.42
N LEU A 203 10.47 -8.27 -1.47
CA LEU A 203 9.05 -8.26 -1.15
C LEU A 203 8.28 -7.14 -1.88
N GLY A 204 8.98 -6.36 -2.72
CA GLY A 204 8.41 -5.23 -3.45
C GLY A 204 8.16 -4.00 -2.57
N GLN A 205 8.86 -3.85 -1.44
CA GLN A 205 8.74 -2.71 -0.54
C GLN A 205 9.88 -1.73 -0.75
N HIS A 206 9.55 -0.44 -0.89
CA HIS A 206 10.55 0.62 -0.83
C HIS A 206 11.17 0.65 0.56
N ILE A 207 12.49 0.50 0.64
CA ILE A 207 13.21 0.58 1.91
C ILE A 207 13.48 2.04 2.25
N LEU A 208 12.86 2.50 3.32
CA LEU A 208 13.03 3.85 3.88
C LEU A 208 13.89 3.77 5.13
N ILE A 209 15.08 4.34 5.08
CA ILE A 209 15.90 4.55 6.26
C ILE A 209 15.47 5.87 6.90
N VAL A 210 14.91 5.81 8.11
CA VAL A 210 14.48 6.99 8.86
C VAL A 210 15.55 7.34 9.87
N ALA A 211 15.98 8.59 9.87
CA ALA A 211 16.99 9.08 10.81
C ALA A 211 16.58 10.42 11.42
N ASP A 212 16.95 10.63 12.69
CA ASP A 212 16.92 11.96 13.29
C ASP A 212 18.10 12.79 12.76
N GLN A 213 17.91 14.09 12.62
CA GLN A 213 18.94 15.00 12.12
C GLN A 213 20.22 15.07 12.97
N HIS A 214 20.12 14.78 14.28
CA HIS A 214 21.24 14.76 15.21
C HIS A 214 21.87 13.37 15.35
N GLU A 215 21.29 12.36 14.68
CA GLU A 215 21.79 11.00 14.67
C GLU A 215 23.17 10.93 14.01
N SER A 216 24.00 9.96 14.41
CA SER A 216 25.32 9.79 13.82
C SER A 216 25.22 9.42 12.34
N ALA A 217 25.87 10.20 11.47
CA ALA A 217 25.93 9.89 10.04
C ALA A 217 26.59 8.53 9.80
N ARG A 218 27.58 8.13 10.61
CA ARG A 218 28.23 6.83 10.53
C ARG A 218 27.24 5.68 10.63
N GLY A 219 26.42 5.66 11.68
CA GLY A 219 25.45 4.58 11.88
C GLY A 219 24.45 4.49 10.73
N VAL A 220 23.99 5.63 10.22
CA VAL A 220 23.08 5.68 9.07
C VAL A 220 23.76 5.20 7.78
N MET A 221 25.00 5.62 7.51
CA MET A 221 25.78 5.16 6.34
C MET A 221 26.09 3.66 6.39
N GLU A 222 26.37 3.12 7.57
CA GLU A 222 26.53 1.67 7.80
C GLU A 222 25.22 0.93 7.53
N CYS A 223 24.09 1.44 8.02
CA CYS A 223 22.76 0.90 7.74
C CYS A 223 22.44 0.90 6.24
N VAL A 224 22.66 2.01 5.55
CA VAL A 224 22.52 2.10 4.07
C VAL A 224 23.35 1.03 3.36
N SER A 225 24.57 0.80 3.85
CA SER A 225 25.50 -0.15 3.23
C SER A 225 25.16 -1.62 3.46
N SER A 226 24.21 -1.92 4.35
CA SER A 226 23.69 -3.27 4.55
C SER A 226 22.77 -3.73 3.41
N PHE A 227 22.30 -2.79 2.57
CA PHE A 227 21.41 -3.08 1.44
C PHE A 227 22.17 -3.15 0.11
N GLN A 228 21.79 -4.12 -0.72
CA GLN A 228 22.39 -4.33 -2.06
C GLN A 228 21.67 -3.56 -3.18
N HIS A 229 20.60 -2.85 -2.85
CA HIS A 229 19.82 -2.02 -3.76
C HIS A 229 19.80 -0.56 -3.28
N ASP A 230 19.17 0.33 -4.05
CA ASP A 230 19.08 1.72 -3.65
C ASP A 230 18.10 1.83 -2.47
N VAL A 231 18.29 2.78 -1.57
CA VAL A 231 17.42 2.99 -0.41
C VAL A 231 17.04 4.46 -0.32
N VAL A 232 15.93 4.77 0.35
CA VAL A 232 15.48 6.15 0.53
C VAL A 232 15.80 6.58 1.96
N LEU A 233 16.70 7.54 2.12
CA LEU A 233 16.90 8.20 3.42
C LEU A 233 15.83 9.28 3.58
N VAL A 234 15.10 9.21 4.69
CA VAL A 234 14.08 10.20 5.08
C VAL A 234 14.47 10.81 6.42
N THR A 235 14.49 12.14 6.47
CA THR A 235 14.85 12.91 7.68
C THR A 235 14.20 14.29 7.63
N SER A 236 13.95 14.87 8.79
CA SER A 236 13.51 16.27 8.92
C SER A 236 14.63 17.09 9.53
N THR A 237 15.11 18.11 8.81
CA THR A 237 16.14 19.03 9.30
C THR A 237 15.55 20.41 9.57
N ASP A 238 15.76 21.35 8.65
CA ASP A 238 15.03 22.62 8.58
C ASP A 238 13.77 22.46 7.71
N GLN A 239 13.73 21.42 6.87
CA GLN A 239 12.60 21.00 6.04
C GLN A 239 12.61 19.46 5.90
N PHE A 240 11.48 18.90 5.47
CA PHE A 240 11.37 17.46 5.21
C PHE A 240 12.20 17.11 3.98
N THR A 241 13.09 16.12 4.12
CA THR A 241 13.99 15.69 3.05
C THR A 241 13.89 14.20 2.84
N ALA A 242 13.69 13.79 1.58
CA ALA A 242 13.83 12.41 1.15
C ALA A 242 14.87 12.31 0.03
N MET A 243 15.80 11.36 0.11
CA MET A 243 16.79 11.16 -0.94
C MET A 243 17.11 9.71 -1.21
N ILE A 244 17.35 9.39 -2.48
CA ILE A 244 17.80 8.07 -2.91
C ILE A 244 19.30 7.98 -2.73
N LEU A 245 19.72 7.02 -1.92
CA LEU A 245 21.11 6.65 -1.69
C LEU A 245 21.41 5.35 -2.41
N SER A 246 22.55 5.31 -3.10
CA SER A 246 23.04 4.11 -3.75
C SER A 246 24.46 3.82 -3.32
N THR A 247 24.74 2.54 -3.05
CA THR A 247 26.09 1.98 -2.89
C THR A 247 26.64 1.44 -4.20
N ARG A 248 25.82 1.38 -5.26
CA ARG A 248 26.24 0.94 -6.60
C ARG A 248 26.98 2.08 -7.27
N ARG A 249 28.17 1.78 -7.82
CA ARG A 249 28.93 2.77 -8.62
C ARG A 249 28.16 3.11 -9.88
N LEU A 250 27.45 4.24 -9.87
CA LEU A 250 27.03 4.90 -11.09
C LEU A 250 28.28 5.46 -11.76
N SER A 251 28.34 5.35 -13.08
CA SER A 251 29.48 5.74 -13.93
C SER A 251 30.22 6.98 -13.42
N GLY A 252 31.35 6.73 -12.74
CA GLY A 252 32.38 7.70 -12.32
C GLY A 252 31.92 8.84 -11.39
N PRO A 253 31.94 8.69 -10.05
CA PRO A 253 31.97 9.85 -9.18
C PRO A 253 33.28 10.63 -9.41
N THR A 254 33.19 11.91 -9.79
CA THR A 254 34.37 12.74 -10.08
C THR A 254 35.16 13.12 -8.81
N LYS A 255 34.58 12.93 -7.63
CA LYS A 255 35.14 13.32 -6.32
C LYS A 255 34.54 12.45 -5.20
N ILE A 256 35.38 11.99 -4.28
CA ILE A 256 34.95 11.40 -3.00
C ILE A 256 35.11 12.47 -1.93
N VAL A 257 34.07 12.69 -1.13
CA VAL A 257 34.05 13.61 0.01
C VAL A 257 34.05 12.81 1.30
N GLY A 258 34.96 13.15 2.21
CA GLY A 258 35.01 12.57 3.56
C GLY A 258 33.84 13.07 4.40
N VAL A 259 33.16 12.17 5.09
CA VAL A 259 32.18 12.48 6.13
C VAL A 259 32.89 12.33 7.49
N PRO A 260 33.02 13.40 8.28
CA PRO A 260 33.71 13.35 9.57
C PRO A 260 33.11 12.32 10.52
N GLU A 261 33.96 11.71 11.36
CA GLU A 261 33.54 10.64 12.27
C GLU A 261 32.42 11.06 13.25
N LEU A 262 32.44 12.32 13.68
CA LEU A 262 31.45 12.90 14.60
C LEU A 262 30.32 13.65 13.88
N ALA A 263 30.23 13.53 12.54
CA ALA A 263 29.18 14.20 11.78
C ALA A 263 27.80 13.65 12.11
N SER A 264 26.84 14.56 12.31
CA SER A 264 25.42 14.21 12.37
C SER A 264 24.85 13.99 10.96
N VAL A 265 23.66 13.39 10.87
CA VAL A 265 22.89 13.31 9.62
C VAL A 265 22.73 14.70 8.99
N ARG A 266 22.41 15.73 9.79
CA ARG A 266 22.33 17.12 9.32
C ARG A 266 23.63 17.61 8.68
N ASP A 267 24.77 17.31 9.28
CA ASP A 267 26.08 17.71 8.74
C ASP A 267 26.39 16.98 7.43
N TRP A 268 26.09 15.68 7.38
CA TRP A 268 26.21 14.90 6.15
C TRP A 268 25.29 15.43 5.04
N LEU A 269 24.04 15.78 5.36
CA LEU A 269 23.12 16.36 4.39
C LEU A 269 23.62 17.69 3.82
N ARG A 270 24.25 18.54 4.64
CA ARG A 270 24.91 19.76 4.14
C ARG A 270 26.04 19.45 3.18
N LEU A 271 26.90 18.48 3.50
CA LEU A 271 27.96 18.03 2.58
C LEU A 271 27.41 17.52 1.23
N VAL A 272 26.27 16.82 1.28
CA VAL A 272 25.54 16.33 0.10
C VAL A 272 24.97 17.47 -0.73
N GLN A 273 24.44 18.52 -0.10
CA GLN A 273 23.96 19.72 -0.78
C GLN A 273 25.11 20.49 -1.45
N ASP A 274 26.24 20.62 -0.76
CA ASP A 274 27.43 21.33 -1.26
C ASP A 274 28.16 20.55 -2.38
N ASN A 275 28.01 19.23 -2.42
CA ASN A 275 28.69 18.36 -3.38
C ASN A 275 27.71 17.36 -4.04
N PRO A 276 26.75 17.81 -4.86
CA PRO A 276 25.62 16.99 -5.33
C PRO A 276 25.99 15.83 -6.27
N GLN A 277 27.20 15.84 -6.83
CA GLN A 277 27.73 14.80 -7.74
C GLN A 277 28.85 13.96 -7.11
N ALA A 278 29.17 14.20 -5.82
CA ALA A 278 30.20 13.44 -5.13
C ALA A 278 29.66 12.12 -4.57
N ALA A 279 30.58 11.19 -4.34
CA ALA A 279 30.33 10.06 -3.46
C ALA A 279 30.86 10.40 -2.05
N PHE A 280 30.20 9.89 -1.03
CA PHE A 280 30.51 10.19 0.38
C PHE A 280 31.02 8.93 1.05
N ALA A 281 32.17 9.03 1.71
CA ALA A 281 32.77 7.94 2.47
C ALA A 281 33.15 8.44 3.86
N LEU A 282 33.08 7.57 4.87
CA LEU A 282 33.51 7.91 6.21
C LEU A 282 35.01 8.27 6.21
N GLU A 283 35.37 9.37 6.87
CA GLU A 283 36.76 9.71 7.11
C GLU A 283 37.39 8.60 7.96
N ALA A 284 38.42 7.95 7.42
CA ALA A 284 39.09 6.88 8.11
C ALA A 284 40.00 7.45 9.21
N ALA A 285 39.60 7.30 10.46
CA ALA A 285 40.55 7.29 11.58
C ALA A 285 41.33 5.97 11.50
N GLU A 286 42.38 5.94 10.66
CA GLU A 286 43.44 4.92 10.60
C GLU A 286 43.05 3.45 10.93
N ALA A 287 42.00 2.90 10.32
CA ALA A 287 41.86 1.47 9.98
C ALA A 287 40.45 1.14 9.43
N LEU A 288 40.42 0.50 8.25
CA LEU A 288 39.26 -0.18 7.64
C LEU A 288 38.03 0.69 7.35
N ALA A 289 38.04 1.39 6.21
CA ALA A 289 36.82 1.83 5.53
C ALA A 289 36.03 0.60 5.05
N LYS A 290 35.15 0.05 5.90
CA LYS A 290 34.24 -1.08 5.57
C LYS A 290 33.00 -0.63 4.80
N VAL A 291 32.64 0.65 4.90
CA VAL A 291 31.43 1.22 4.29
C VAL A 291 31.77 1.68 2.87
N PRO A 292 31.13 1.14 1.81
CA PRO A 292 31.32 1.62 0.45
C PRO A 292 30.89 3.09 0.32
N PRO A 293 31.50 3.87 -0.59
CA PRO A 293 31.07 5.23 -0.86
C PRO A 293 29.60 5.27 -1.29
N ILE A 294 28.83 6.17 -0.69
CA ILE A 294 27.39 6.34 -0.95
C ILE A 294 27.21 7.54 -1.88
N GLN A 295 26.38 7.38 -2.91
CA GLN A 295 26.06 8.45 -3.85
C GLN A 295 24.56 8.80 -3.80
N ARG A 296 24.25 10.10 -3.85
CA ARG A 296 22.88 10.60 -4.00
C ARG A 296 22.44 10.51 -5.47
N ARG A 297 21.27 9.95 -5.75
CA ARG A 297 20.68 9.94 -7.11
C ARG A 297 19.64 11.03 -7.36
N LEU A 298 18.75 11.22 -6.40
CA LEU A 298 17.61 12.13 -6.50
C LEU A 298 17.20 12.55 -5.10
N ALA A 299 16.78 13.80 -4.93
CA ALA A 299 16.30 14.31 -3.66
C ALA A 299 15.02 15.14 -3.87
N ILE A 300 14.09 14.98 -2.93
CA ILE A 300 12.94 15.85 -2.75
C ILE A 300 13.15 16.61 -1.43
N ALA A 301 13.01 17.92 -1.51
CA ALA A 301 12.89 18.80 -0.37
C ALA A 301 11.51 19.48 -0.47
N ALA A 302 10.72 19.40 0.61
CA ALA A 302 9.39 19.97 0.69
C ALA A 302 9.23 20.78 1.98
#